data_AF-A0AAV2A6V9-F1
#
_entry.id   AF-A0AAV2A6V9-F1
#
_cell.length_a   1.000
_cell.length_b   1.000
_cell.length_c   1.000
_cell.angle_alpha   90.00
_cell.angle_beta   90.00
_cell.angle_gamma   90.00
#
_symmetry.space_group_name_H-M   'P 1'
#
loop_
_entity.id
_entity.type
_entity.pdbx_description
1 polymer ?
#
loop_
_entity_poly.entity_id
_entity_poly.type
_entity_poly.pdbx_seq_one_letter_code
_entity_poly.pdbx_strand_id
1 'polypeptide(L)'
;MLIMYVIASIFGGYIASSLILFKFPNLIHKRKKLKFFCQHISHRGGAGEYTENTISAFENSVKQGTDMLEIDLHLTKDEKVVVSHDNNLFRVTGVDVNISDANYKDLPPLKCHMNKDLCKVLGDSGKEKRIPLLRDVFEKFPQVAINIDIKVNNDTLISKVNDLIKEYNRESITVWGNFSNDVTKKCYNLNQQIPIYFSAKRVFFLVFLTYNGLLPFVPLRESCLELLMPSVILKLLMRKALFDHLSKRGIQTYFWVLNDEEDFERAFELGATANAQFLMEHSRASPDMLSCQVYVYRKFCNVCKFMHYAISEILKSLKQVTSVGSNLFSFLTVCYLNFLNNILQKWLYCHSLSIFFLLIIDLLPCVLKNMSDIKYLS
;
A
#
# COMPACT_ATOMS: atom_id res chain seq x y z
N MET A 1 8.83 25.33 -41.56
CA MET A 1 7.36 25.45 -41.35
C MET A 1 6.62 24.11 -41.47
N LEU A 2 6.74 23.36 -42.57
CA LEU A 2 6.03 22.07 -42.73
C LEU A 2 6.29 21.06 -41.60
N ILE A 3 7.56 20.89 -41.18
CA ILE A 3 7.93 20.00 -40.06
C ILE A 3 7.24 20.42 -38.76
N MET A 4 7.10 21.72 -38.50
CA MET A 4 6.43 22.21 -37.29
C MET A 4 4.93 21.91 -37.31
N TYR A 5 4.27 22.02 -38.47
CA TYR A 5 2.85 21.65 -38.61
C TYR A 5 2.63 20.16 -38.40
N VAL A 6 3.50 19.32 -38.97
CA VAL A 6 3.43 17.85 -38.78
C VAL A 6 3.59 17.49 -37.31
N ILE A 7 4.59 18.07 -36.62
CA ILE A 7 4.81 17.84 -35.19
C ILE A 7 3.59 18.29 -34.36
N ALA A 8 3.05 19.48 -34.65
CA ALA A 8 1.88 20.00 -33.96
C ALA A 8 0.63 19.12 -34.18
N SER A 9 0.40 18.62 -35.40
CA SER A 9 -0.70 17.72 -35.71
C SER A 9 -0.57 16.36 -35.00
N ILE A 10 0.63 15.77 -34.97
CA ILE A 10 0.89 14.52 -34.25
C ILE A 10 0.64 14.71 -32.75
N PHE A 11 1.16 15.80 -32.17
CA PHE A 11 0.99 16.08 -30.75
C PHE A 11 -0.46 16.38 -30.38
N GLY A 12 -1.18 17.14 -31.22
CA GLY A 12 -2.60 17.40 -31.06
C GLY A 12 -3.44 16.12 -31.16
N GLY A 13 -3.14 15.25 -32.12
CA GLY A 13 -3.76 13.94 -32.25
C GLY A 13 -3.51 13.03 -31.04
N TYR A 14 -2.28 13.04 -30.51
CA TYR A 14 -1.93 12.33 -29.28
C TYR A 14 -2.76 12.83 -28.08
N ILE A 15 -2.81 14.14 -27.85
CA ILE A 15 -3.58 14.70 -26.74
C ILE A 15 -5.07 14.36 -26.87
N ALA A 16 -5.65 14.55 -28.06
CA ALA A 16 -7.06 14.26 -28.30
C ALA A 16 -7.39 12.77 -28.06
N SER A 17 -6.59 11.86 -28.63
CA SER A 17 -6.77 10.42 -28.45
C SER A 17 -6.57 10.00 -26.98
N SER A 18 -5.55 10.54 -26.30
CA SER A 18 -5.30 10.31 -24.88
C SER A 18 -6.51 10.72 -24.04
N LEU A 19 -7.07 11.91 -24.24
CA LEU A 19 -8.23 12.40 -23.48
C LEU A 19 -9.49 11.56 -23.75
N ILE A 20 -9.76 11.20 -25.01
CA ILE A 20 -10.92 10.38 -25.39
C ILE A 20 -10.80 8.99 -24.75
N LEU A 21 -9.67 8.32 -24.90
CA LEU A 21 -9.45 6.98 -24.36
C LEU A 21 -9.35 6.99 -22.83
N PHE A 22 -8.88 8.08 -22.22
CA PHE A 22 -8.92 8.25 -20.77
C PHE A 22 -10.36 8.26 -20.26
N LYS A 23 -11.26 8.99 -20.95
CA LYS A 23 -12.68 9.05 -20.58
C LYS A 23 -13.44 7.75 -20.91
N PHE A 24 -13.05 7.09 -22.01
CA PHE A 24 -13.71 5.89 -22.54
C PHE A 24 -12.70 4.74 -22.75
N PRO A 25 -12.12 4.17 -21.68
CA PRO A 25 -11.11 3.12 -21.80
C PRO A 25 -11.65 1.85 -22.45
N ASN A 26 -12.97 1.63 -22.41
CA ASN A 26 -13.63 0.47 -22.98
C ASN A 26 -13.57 0.38 -24.51
N LEU A 27 -13.14 1.45 -25.18
CA LEU A 27 -12.89 1.43 -26.62
C LEU A 27 -11.73 0.50 -27.00
N ILE A 28 -10.76 0.31 -26.11
CA ILE A 28 -9.56 -0.50 -26.37
C ILE A 28 -9.25 -1.52 -25.26
N HIS A 29 -9.82 -1.36 -24.07
CA HIS A 29 -9.66 -2.30 -22.95
C HIS A 29 -10.96 -3.01 -22.62
N LYS A 30 -10.90 -4.33 -22.44
CA LYS A 30 -12.04 -5.08 -21.89
C LYS A 30 -12.16 -4.80 -20.39
N ARG A 31 -13.36 -4.44 -19.94
CA ARG A 31 -13.66 -4.30 -18.50
C ARG A 31 -13.48 -5.64 -17.78
N LYS A 32 -12.72 -5.64 -16.70
CA LYS A 32 -12.53 -6.81 -15.83
C LYS A 32 -13.78 -7.10 -15.04
N LYS A 33 -14.02 -8.39 -14.78
CA LYS A 33 -15.13 -8.88 -13.96
C LYS A 33 -14.56 -9.76 -12.85
N LEU A 34 -14.63 -9.28 -11.62
CA LEU A 34 -14.32 -10.06 -10.43
C LEU A 34 -15.60 -10.75 -9.94
N LYS A 35 -15.48 -11.95 -9.35
CA LYS A 35 -16.64 -12.68 -8.81
C LYS A 35 -17.11 -12.15 -7.45
N PHE A 36 -16.27 -11.36 -6.80
CA PHE A 36 -16.59 -10.68 -5.56
C PHE A 36 -16.60 -9.16 -5.79
N PHE A 37 -17.42 -8.49 -5.02
CA PHE A 37 -17.41 -7.05 -4.84
C PHE A 37 -17.20 -6.81 -3.35
N CYS A 38 -16.25 -5.95 -3.01
CA CYS A 38 -15.88 -5.70 -1.64
C CYS A 38 -16.11 -4.21 -1.36
N GLN A 39 -16.80 -3.90 -0.27
CA GLN A 39 -16.92 -2.57 0.32
C GLN A 39 -16.13 -2.49 1.64
N HIS A 40 -16.03 -3.62 2.34
CA HIS A 40 -15.30 -3.71 3.60
C HIS A 40 -14.26 -4.83 3.60
N ILE A 41 -13.03 -4.48 4.01
CA ILE A 41 -11.93 -5.43 4.24
C ILE A 41 -11.53 -5.39 5.71
N SER A 42 -11.59 -6.52 6.40
CA SER A 42 -11.12 -6.65 7.77
C SER A 42 -9.62 -6.90 7.79
N HIS A 43 -8.85 -5.85 8.09
CA HIS A 43 -7.40 -5.92 8.13
C HIS A 43 -6.92 -6.81 9.28
N ARG A 44 -6.06 -7.80 8.95
CA ARG A 44 -5.66 -8.90 9.83
C ARG A 44 -6.83 -9.59 10.53
N GLY A 45 -7.99 -9.62 9.89
CA GLY A 45 -9.22 -10.17 10.47
C GLY A 45 -9.95 -9.31 11.47
N GLY A 46 -9.72 -8.00 11.52
CA GLY A 46 -10.37 -7.11 12.50
C GLY A 46 -9.54 -6.92 13.76
N ALA A 47 -8.25 -6.64 13.58
CA ALA A 47 -7.25 -6.54 14.64
C ALA A 47 -7.49 -5.42 15.68
N GLY A 48 -8.45 -4.53 15.45
CA GLY A 48 -8.85 -3.53 16.44
C GLY A 48 -9.84 -4.07 17.49
N GLU A 49 -10.52 -5.18 17.22
CA GLU A 49 -11.56 -5.74 18.09
C GLU A 49 -11.14 -7.06 18.74
N TYR A 50 -10.34 -7.85 18.03
CA TYR A 50 -9.86 -9.16 18.45
C TYR A 50 -8.36 -9.27 18.20
N THR A 51 -7.72 -10.28 18.81
CA THR A 51 -6.31 -10.60 18.54
C THR A 51 -6.13 -10.84 17.04
N GLU A 52 -5.24 -10.05 16.42
CA GLU A 52 -4.96 -10.10 14.98
C GLU A 52 -4.67 -11.52 14.48
N ASN A 53 -5.04 -11.80 13.22
CA ASN A 53 -4.72 -13.06 12.54
C ASN A 53 -5.16 -14.34 13.30
N THR A 54 -6.26 -14.28 14.06
CA THR A 54 -6.85 -15.44 14.75
C THR A 54 -8.18 -15.86 14.13
N ILE A 55 -8.56 -17.14 14.32
CA ILE A 55 -9.87 -17.63 13.88
C ILE A 55 -11.01 -16.83 14.51
N SER A 56 -10.91 -16.46 15.80
CA SER A 56 -11.93 -15.66 16.48
C SER A 56 -12.10 -14.27 15.87
N ALA A 57 -10.99 -13.60 15.51
CA ALA A 57 -11.04 -12.33 14.81
C ALA A 57 -11.78 -12.46 13.47
N PHE A 58 -11.44 -13.49 12.70
CA PHE A 58 -12.12 -13.79 11.44
C PHE A 58 -13.60 -14.10 11.63
N GLU A 59 -13.97 -14.93 12.61
CA GLU A 59 -15.37 -15.26 12.93
C GLU A 59 -16.17 -14.02 13.29
N ASN A 60 -15.61 -13.15 14.13
CA ASN A 60 -16.23 -11.89 14.50
C ASN A 60 -16.42 -10.97 13.28
N SER A 61 -15.37 -10.77 12.48
CA SER A 61 -15.43 -9.95 11.27
C SER A 61 -16.48 -10.46 10.27
N VAL A 62 -16.56 -11.78 10.07
CA VAL A 62 -17.58 -12.41 9.21
C VAL A 62 -18.97 -12.25 9.80
N LYS A 63 -19.14 -12.43 11.12
CA LYS A 63 -20.43 -12.20 11.81
C LYS A 63 -20.92 -10.76 11.66
N GLN A 64 -20.00 -9.81 11.62
CA GLN A 64 -20.30 -8.39 11.40
C GLN A 64 -20.56 -8.02 9.94
N GLY A 65 -20.33 -8.95 9.01
CA GLY A 65 -20.65 -8.78 7.59
C GLY A 65 -19.48 -8.23 6.77
N THR A 66 -18.23 -8.53 7.12
CA THR A 66 -17.09 -8.19 6.26
C THR A 66 -17.18 -8.90 4.91
N ASP A 67 -16.81 -8.23 3.82
CA ASP A 67 -16.82 -8.83 2.49
C ASP A 67 -15.53 -9.62 2.21
N MET A 68 -14.41 -9.18 2.80
CA MET A 68 -13.10 -9.76 2.58
C MET A 68 -12.25 -9.72 3.86
N LEU A 69 -11.56 -10.83 4.13
CA LEU A 69 -10.53 -10.87 5.17
C LEU A 69 -9.18 -10.56 4.54
N GLU A 70 -8.37 -9.74 5.19
CA GLU A 70 -6.94 -9.62 4.86
C GLU A 70 -6.13 -10.41 5.89
N ILE A 71 -5.19 -11.21 5.40
CA ILE A 71 -4.38 -12.11 6.21
C ILE A 71 -2.92 -12.12 5.74
N ASP A 72 -2.04 -12.30 6.70
CA ASP A 72 -0.59 -12.31 6.51
C ASP A 72 -0.05 -13.74 6.61
N LEU A 73 0.83 -14.16 5.70
CA LEU A 73 1.33 -15.54 5.66
C LEU A 73 2.85 -15.65 5.83
N HIS A 74 3.23 -16.69 6.59
CA HIS A 74 4.61 -17.18 6.72
C HIS A 74 4.66 -18.70 6.58
N LEU A 75 5.88 -19.23 6.49
CA LEU A 75 6.15 -20.67 6.40
C LEU A 75 6.98 -21.12 7.61
N THR A 76 6.54 -22.19 8.27
CA THR A 76 7.31 -22.84 9.32
C THR A 76 8.44 -23.69 8.76
N LYS A 77 9.36 -24.15 9.63
CA LYS A 77 10.44 -25.07 9.26
C LYS A 77 9.95 -26.39 8.65
N ASP A 78 8.82 -26.89 9.14
CA ASP A 78 8.14 -28.10 8.63
C ASP A 78 7.14 -27.81 7.49
N GLU A 79 7.33 -26.68 6.79
CA GLU A 79 6.59 -26.24 5.60
C GLU A 79 5.06 -26.12 5.80
N LYS A 80 4.63 -25.75 7.01
CA LYS A 80 3.24 -25.40 7.27
C LYS A 80 3.03 -23.91 7.03
N VAL A 81 2.01 -23.59 6.24
CA VAL A 81 1.61 -22.20 5.99
C VAL A 81 0.79 -21.70 7.17
N VAL A 82 1.33 -20.74 7.89
CA VAL A 82 0.73 -20.15 9.09
C VAL A 82 0.31 -18.71 8.85
N VAL A 83 -0.70 -18.27 9.59
CA VAL A 83 -1.28 -16.94 9.49
C VAL A 83 -0.72 -16.06 10.60
N SER A 84 0.17 -15.12 10.26
CA SER A 84 0.81 -14.20 11.20
C SER A 84 1.43 -13.02 10.45
N HIS A 85 1.46 -11.84 11.07
CA HIS A 85 2.07 -10.67 10.44
C HIS A 85 3.60 -10.70 10.48
N ASP A 86 4.17 -10.99 11.64
CA ASP A 86 5.61 -10.89 11.87
C ASP A 86 6.28 -12.25 11.69
N ASN A 87 7.47 -12.28 11.10
CA ASN A 87 8.29 -13.50 11.11
C ASN A 87 8.76 -13.84 12.54
N ASN A 88 9.06 -12.83 13.35
CA ASN A 88 9.45 -13.01 14.75
C ASN A 88 8.23 -12.87 15.67
N LEU A 89 8.02 -13.87 16.54
CA LEU A 89 6.82 -13.98 17.36
C LEU A 89 6.89 -13.18 18.67
N PHE A 90 7.97 -12.43 18.94
CA PHE A 90 8.14 -11.73 20.21
C PHE A 90 7.01 -10.75 20.51
N ARG A 91 6.53 -9.99 19.52
CA ARG A 91 5.42 -9.04 19.73
C ARG A 91 4.14 -9.74 20.16
N VAL A 92 3.78 -10.84 19.49
CA VAL A 92 2.46 -11.48 19.66
C VAL A 92 2.44 -12.57 20.73
N THR A 93 3.59 -13.17 21.06
CA THR A 93 3.71 -14.26 22.06
C THR A 93 4.62 -13.91 23.24
N GLY A 94 5.49 -12.90 23.11
CA GLY A 94 6.54 -12.58 24.07
C GLY A 94 7.71 -13.56 24.08
N VAL A 95 7.78 -14.48 23.11
CA VAL A 95 8.89 -15.42 22.94
C VAL A 95 9.68 -15.02 21.69
N ASP A 96 10.98 -14.87 21.83
CA ASP A 96 11.88 -14.54 20.72
C ASP A 96 12.17 -15.81 19.89
N VAL A 97 11.30 -16.06 18.92
CA VAL A 97 11.40 -17.18 17.98
C VAL A 97 10.91 -16.73 16.62
N ASN A 98 11.64 -17.10 15.56
CA ASN A 98 11.15 -16.89 14.20
C ASN A 98 10.31 -18.09 13.75
N ILE A 99 9.23 -17.82 13.02
CA ILE A 99 8.36 -18.84 12.44
C ILE A 99 9.17 -19.80 11.54
N SER A 100 10.07 -19.23 10.74
CA SER A 100 10.92 -19.98 9.80
C SER A 100 11.89 -20.96 10.47
N ASP A 101 12.20 -20.77 11.76
CA ASP A 101 13.18 -21.57 12.49
C ASP A 101 12.53 -22.70 13.33
N ALA A 102 11.20 -22.70 13.48
CA ALA A 102 10.46 -23.62 14.34
C ALA A 102 9.47 -24.51 13.56
N ASN A 103 9.19 -25.71 14.06
CA ASN A 103 8.09 -26.52 13.53
C ASN A 103 6.76 -25.99 14.07
N TYR A 104 5.68 -26.21 13.34
CA TYR A 104 4.36 -25.72 13.72
C TYR A 104 3.88 -26.16 15.12
N LYS A 105 4.21 -27.40 15.52
CA LYS A 105 3.86 -27.93 16.84
C LYS A 105 4.60 -27.24 18.00
N ASP A 106 5.74 -26.63 17.71
CA ASP A 106 6.65 -26.02 18.69
C ASP A 106 6.41 -24.50 18.81
N LEU A 107 5.48 -23.94 18.03
CA LEU A 107 5.17 -22.52 18.07
C LEU A 107 4.52 -22.12 19.41
N PRO A 108 4.96 -21.00 20.01
CA PRO A 108 4.42 -20.54 21.28
C PRO A 108 2.96 -20.09 21.16
N PRO A 109 2.19 -20.16 22.25
CA PRO A 109 0.83 -19.67 22.24
C PRO A 109 0.77 -18.15 22.08
N LEU A 110 -0.22 -17.67 21.33
CA LEU A 110 -0.59 -16.27 21.22
C LEU A 110 -0.99 -15.72 22.60
N LYS A 111 -0.58 -14.48 22.88
CA LYS A 111 -1.06 -13.70 24.01
C LYS A 111 -2.22 -12.82 23.57
N CYS A 112 -3.24 -12.69 24.41
CA CYS A 112 -4.27 -11.67 24.22
C CYS A 112 -3.65 -10.29 24.52
N HIS A 113 -3.63 -9.40 23.53
CA HIS A 113 -3.10 -8.04 23.67
C HIS A 113 -4.19 -6.99 23.94
N MET A 114 -5.45 -7.41 24.02
CA MET A 114 -6.59 -6.52 24.27
C MET A 114 -6.74 -6.17 25.76
N ASN A 115 -7.60 -5.19 26.06
CA ASN A 115 -7.96 -4.84 27.44
C ASN A 115 -8.43 -6.10 28.20
N LYS A 116 -7.99 -6.26 29.45
CA LYS A 116 -8.23 -7.46 30.27
C LYS A 116 -9.71 -7.82 30.39
N ASP A 117 -10.60 -6.83 30.32
CA ASP A 117 -12.04 -7.05 30.40
C ASP A 117 -12.62 -7.64 29.09
N LEU A 118 -12.10 -7.24 27.93
CA LEU A 118 -12.48 -7.82 26.64
C LEU A 118 -11.93 -9.24 26.47
N CYS A 119 -10.67 -9.48 26.87
CA CYS A 119 -10.08 -10.82 26.88
C CYS A 119 -10.84 -11.80 27.82
N LYS A 120 -11.49 -11.30 28.88
CA LYS A 120 -12.32 -12.13 29.79
C LYS A 120 -13.68 -12.49 29.19
N VAL A 121 -14.32 -11.56 28.47
CA VAL A 121 -15.63 -11.76 27.85
C VAL A 121 -15.55 -12.73 26.66
N LEU A 122 -14.44 -12.70 25.92
CA LEU A 122 -14.25 -13.52 24.71
C LEU A 122 -13.88 -14.99 24.98
N GLY A 123 -13.67 -15.33 26.25
CA GLY A 123 -13.52 -16.70 26.71
C GLY A 123 -12.12 -17.26 26.47
N ASP A 124 -11.55 -17.86 27.51
CA ASP A 124 -10.23 -18.51 27.52
C ASP A 124 -10.27 -19.86 26.77
N SER A 125 -10.90 -19.88 25.58
CA SER A 125 -10.98 -21.04 24.72
C SER A 125 -9.58 -21.31 24.21
N GLY A 126 -8.90 -22.34 24.71
CA GLY A 126 -7.49 -22.65 24.37
C GLY A 126 -7.17 -22.76 22.86
N LYS A 127 -8.18 -22.78 21.97
CA LYS A 127 -8.03 -22.64 20.52
C LYS A 127 -7.58 -21.24 20.07
N GLU A 128 -7.92 -20.17 20.79
CA GLU A 128 -7.50 -18.79 20.48
C GLU A 128 -5.99 -18.58 20.64
N LYS A 129 -5.35 -19.47 21.41
CA LYS A 129 -3.92 -19.36 21.73
C LYS A 129 -3.04 -19.95 20.63
N ARG A 130 -3.56 -20.60 19.59
CA ARG A 130 -2.73 -21.17 18.52
C ARG A 130 -2.72 -20.27 17.29
N ILE A 131 -1.54 -20.11 16.69
CA ILE A 131 -1.38 -19.47 15.39
C ILE A 131 -2.14 -20.32 14.34
N PRO A 132 -3.11 -19.76 13.59
CA PRO A 132 -3.89 -20.54 12.62
C PRO A 132 -3.05 -21.05 11.45
N LEU A 133 -3.42 -22.22 10.90
CA LEU A 133 -2.97 -22.63 9.57
C LEU A 133 -3.88 -22.02 8.51
N LEU A 134 -3.31 -21.72 7.34
CA LEU A 134 -4.11 -21.26 6.20
C LEU A 134 -5.21 -22.25 5.81
N ARG A 135 -4.92 -23.55 5.91
CA ARG A 135 -5.87 -24.63 5.67
C ARG A 135 -7.11 -24.49 6.56
N ASP A 136 -6.91 -24.28 7.85
CA ASP A 136 -7.99 -24.15 8.84
C ASP A 136 -8.86 -22.91 8.52
N VAL A 137 -8.23 -21.82 8.09
CA VAL A 137 -8.93 -20.61 7.63
C VAL A 137 -9.78 -20.90 6.39
N PHE A 138 -9.24 -21.62 5.40
CA PHE A 138 -9.97 -21.95 4.19
C PHE A 138 -11.15 -22.89 4.43
N GLU A 139 -10.99 -23.89 5.31
CA GLU A 139 -12.06 -24.79 5.73
C GLU A 139 -13.18 -24.05 6.47
N LYS A 140 -12.80 -23.12 7.33
CA LYS A 140 -13.75 -22.38 8.15
C LYS A 140 -14.51 -21.31 7.36
N PHE A 141 -13.85 -20.67 6.39
CA PHE A 141 -14.39 -19.57 5.60
C PHE A 141 -14.31 -19.88 4.09
N PRO A 142 -15.12 -20.85 3.59
CA PRO A 142 -15.04 -21.30 2.21
C PRO A 142 -15.61 -20.30 1.20
N GLN A 143 -16.51 -19.40 1.63
CA GLN A 143 -17.22 -18.47 0.75
C GLN A 143 -16.74 -17.01 0.88
N VAL A 144 -15.97 -16.69 1.92
CA VAL A 144 -15.50 -15.33 2.19
C VAL A 144 -14.31 -15.03 1.30
N ALA A 145 -14.27 -13.84 0.68
CA ALA A 145 -13.11 -13.44 -0.10
C ALA A 145 -11.90 -13.22 0.81
N ILE A 146 -10.69 -13.53 0.33
CA ILE A 146 -9.47 -13.38 1.13
C ILE A 146 -8.38 -12.65 0.33
N ASN A 147 -7.88 -11.56 0.89
CA ASN A 147 -6.63 -10.93 0.48
C ASN A 147 -5.47 -11.59 1.24
N ILE A 148 -4.50 -12.13 0.50
CA ILE A 148 -3.36 -12.83 1.05
C ILE A 148 -2.09 -12.01 0.84
N ASP A 149 -1.42 -11.66 1.93
CA ASP A 149 -0.09 -11.05 1.90
C ASP A 149 1.04 -12.03 2.23
N ILE A 150 1.94 -12.22 1.26
CA ILE A 150 3.15 -13.05 1.40
C ILE A 150 4.28 -12.19 1.97
N LYS A 151 4.52 -12.29 3.28
CA LYS A 151 5.47 -11.41 3.97
C LYS A 151 6.94 -11.65 3.65
N VAL A 152 7.27 -12.82 3.12
CA VAL A 152 8.65 -13.23 2.80
C VAL A 152 8.75 -13.66 1.34
N ASN A 153 9.75 -13.17 0.62
CA ASN A 153 10.03 -13.61 -0.76
C ASN A 153 10.60 -15.03 -0.76
N ASN A 154 9.72 -16.02 -0.66
CA ASN A 154 10.04 -17.44 -0.58
C ASN A 154 9.19 -18.22 -1.59
N ASP A 155 9.85 -18.87 -2.55
CA ASP A 155 9.17 -19.60 -3.63
C ASP A 155 8.41 -20.84 -3.13
N THR A 156 8.90 -21.51 -2.09
CA THR A 156 8.19 -22.62 -1.43
C THR A 156 6.90 -22.14 -0.80
N LEU A 157 6.92 -21.01 -0.08
CA LEU A 157 5.71 -20.41 0.50
C LEU A 157 4.69 -20.07 -0.59
N ILE A 158 5.12 -19.38 -1.66
CA ILE A 158 4.24 -19.00 -2.78
C ILE A 158 3.62 -20.26 -3.43
N SER A 159 4.41 -21.30 -3.67
CA SER A 159 3.92 -22.56 -4.24
C SER A 159 2.89 -23.22 -3.33
N LYS A 160 3.20 -23.40 -2.04
CA LYS A 160 2.30 -24.06 -1.07
C LYS A 160 0.98 -23.31 -0.92
N VAL A 161 1.02 -21.98 -0.91
CA VAL A 161 -0.20 -21.17 -0.83
C VAL A 161 -1.04 -21.33 -2.10
N ASN A 162 -0.42 -21.28 -3.28
CA ASN A 162 -1.14 -21.54 -4.53
C ASN A 162 -1.75 -22.95 -4.58
N ASP A 163 -1.03 -23.96 -4.09
CA ASP A 163 -1.53 -25.34 -4.06
C ASP A 163 -2.77 -25.45 -3.15
N LEU A 164 -2.74 -24.80 -1.98
CA LEU A 164 -3.91 -24.69 -1.10
C LEU A 164 -5.06 -23.92 -1.76
N ILE A 165 -4.79 -22.83 -2.48
CA ILE A 165 -5.86 -22.09 -3.19
C ILE A 165 -6.55 -22.98 -4.24
N LYS A 166 -5.78 -23.79 -4.98
CA LYS A 166 -6.30 -24.75 -5.97
C LYS A 166 -7.07 -25.89 -5.29
N GLU A 167 -6.51 -26.46 -4.22
CA GLU A 167 -7.12 -27.55 -3.46
C GLU A 167 -8.53 -27.17 -2.97
N TYR A 168 -8.70 -25.92 -2.52
CA TYR A 168 -9.98 -25.38 -2.03
C TYR A 168 -10.81 -24.68 -3.12
N ASN A 169 -10.41 -24.74 -4.40
CA ASN A 169 -11.10 -24.15 -5.56
C ASN A 169 -11.50 -22.68 -5.39
N ARG A 170 -10.60 -21.88 -4.80
CA ARG A 170 -10.91 -20.51 -4.37
C ARG A 170 -10.15 -19.41 -5.13
N GLU A 171 -9.62 -19.71 -6.31
CA GLU A 171 -8.88 -18.76 -7.17
C GLU A 171 -9.68 -17.50 -7.47
N SER A 172 -11.00 -17.65 -7.63
CA SER A 172 -11.89 -16.54 -8.00
C SER A 172 -12.32 -15.62 -6.85
N ILE A 173 -12.04 -16.02 -5.61
CA ILE A 173 -12.36 -15.26 -4.38
C ILE A 173 -11.11 -15.03 -3.51
N THR A 174 -9.93 -15.22 -4.07
CA THR A 174 -8.65 -14.94 -3.40
C THR A 174 -7.91 -13.88 -4.20
N VAL A 175 -7.19 -12.99 -3.52
CA VAL A 175 -6.40 -11.94 -4.17
C VAL A 175 -4.99 -11.95 -3.59
N TRP A 176 -3.98 -11.83 -4.45
CA TRP A 176 -2.60 -11.63 -4.01
C TRP A 176 -2.36 -10.16 -3.68
N GLY A 177 -2.25 -9.83 -2.39
CA GLY A 177 -1.80 -8.54 -1.88
C GLY A 177 -0.31 -8.59 -1.62
N ASN A 178 0.49 -7.68 -2.20
CA ASN A 178 1.88 -7.55 -1.77
C ASN A 178 2.47 -6.21 -2.18
N PHE A 179 3.25 -5.63 -1.28
CA PHE A 179 3.97 -4.39 -1.57
C PHE A 179 5.14 -4.61 -2.56
N SER A 180 5.81 -5.77 -2.48
CA SER A 180 6.97 -6.13 -3.30
C SER A 180 6.55 -6.57 -4.70
N ASN A 181 7.01 -5.84 -5.71
CA ASN A 181 6.76 -6.18 -7.10
C ASN A 181 7.29 -7.57 -7.48
N ASP A 182 8.37 -8.03 -6.86
CA ASP A 182 9.00 -9.30 -7.24
C ASP A 182 8.19 -10.49 -6.75
N VAL A 183 7.66 -10.40 -5.52
CA VAL A 183 6.71 -11.37 -4.97
C VAL A 183 5.43 -11.37 -5.80
N THR A 184 4.84 -10.20 -6.10
CA THR A 184 3.64 -10.12 -6.95
C THR A 184 3.86 -10.74 -8.33
N LYS A 185 5.03 -10.55 -8.95
CA LYS A 185 5.37 -11.16 -10.24
C LYS A 185 5.44 -12.68 -10.14
N LYS A 186 6.08 -13.22 -9.09
CA LYS A 186 6.15 -14.65 -8.84
C LYS A 186 4.76 -15.26 -8.68
N CYS A 187 3.91 -14.67 -7.82
CA CYS A 187 2.53 -15.12 -7.63
C CYS A 187 1.72 -15.07 -8.94
N TYR A 188 1.82 -13.98 -9.70
CA TYR A 188 1.10 -13.83 -10.97
C TYR A 188 1.56 -14.82 -12.04
N ASN A 189 2.87 -15.05 -12.16
CA ASN A 189 3.41 -16.00 -13.13
C ASN A 189 3.04 -17.45 -12.79
N LEU A 190 2.95 -17.76 -11.50
CA LEU A 190 2.54 -19.08 -11.03
C LEU A 190 1.07 -19.38 -11.34
N ASN A 191 0.18 -18.40 -11.12
CA ASN A 191 -1.24 -18.56 -11.38
C ASN A 191 -1.93 -17.25 -11.77
N GLN A 192 -2.17 -17.08 -13.07
CA GLN A 192 -2.80 -15.89 -13.65
C GLN A 192 -4.32 -15.82 -13.43
N GLN A 193 -4.96 -16.89 -12.93
CA GLN A 193 -6.39 -16.90 -12.64
C GLN A 193 -6.71 -16.12 -11.35
N ILE A 194 -5.74 -16.01 -10.45
CA ILE A 194 -5.89 -15.30 -9.18
C ILE A 194 -5.65 -13.80 -9.42
N PRO A 195 -6.62 -12.93 -9.10
CA PRO A 195 -6.46 -11.48 -9.12
C PRO A 195 -5.26 -11.01 -8.28
N ILE A 196 -4.63 -9.90 -8.70
CA ILE A 196 -3.49 -9.31 -7.98
C ILE A 196 -3.74 -7.83 -7.68
N TYR A 197 -3.14 -7.39 -6.58
CA TYR A 197 -3.00 -5.98 -6.24
C TYR A 197 -1.88 -5.28 -7.02
N PHE A 198 -1.95 -3.95 -7.09
CA PHE A 198 -0.80 -3.14 -7.46
C PHE A 198 0.27 -3.20 -6.35
N SER A 199 1.47 -3.63 -6.71
CA SER A 199 2.67 -3.42 -5.90
C SER A 199 3.07 -1.94 -5.91
N ALA A 200 3.91 -1.52 -4.96
CA ALA A 200 4.34 -0.14 -4.82
C ALA A 200 4.94 0.42 -6.12
N LYS A 201 5.84 -0.33 -6.77
CA LYS A 201 6.44 0.03 -8.05
C LYS A 201 5.40 0.22 -9.15
N ARG A 202 4.34 -0.60 -9.16
CA ARG A 202 3.26 -0.51 -10.14
C ARG A 202 2.34 0.67 -9.86
N VAL A 203 2.14 1.05 -8.58
CA VAL A 203 1.45 2.31 -8.22
C VAL A 203 2.24 3.52 -8.73
N PHE A 204 3.55 3.59 -8.50
CA PHE A 204 4.37 4.69 -9.06
C PHE A 204 4.31 4.76 -10.59
N PHE A 205 4.35 3.61 -11.26
CA PHE A 205 4.20 3.54 -12.71
C PHE A 205 2.81 4.02 -13.16
N LEU A 206 1.75 3.66 -12.43
CA LEU A 206 0.38 4.14 -12.69
C LEU A 206 0.29 5.68 -12.59
N VAL A 207 0.90 6.27 -11.55
CA VAL A 207 1.01 7.74 -11.42
C VAL A 207 1.70 8.32 -12.65
N PHE A 208 2.89 7.81 -12.99
CA PHE A 208 3.69 8.29 -14.12
C PHE A 208 2.90 8.25 -15.43
N LEU A 209 2.21 7.14 -15.72
CA LEU A 209 1.38 7.00 -16.90
C LEU A 209 0.21 7.98 -16.93
N THR A 210 -0.38 8.25 -15.78
CA THR A 210 -1.49 9.21 -15.65
C THR A 210 -1.03 10.62 -16.01
N TYR A 211 0.09 11.08 -15.44
CA TYR A 211 0.59 12.44 -15.64
C TYR A 211 1.17 12.69 -17.03
N ASN A 212 1.63 11.65 -17.73
CA ASN A 212 2.12 11.75 -19.10
C ASN A 212 1.03 11.50 -20.16
N GLY A 213 -0.22 11.21 -19.75
CA GLY A 213 -1.31 10.90 -20.68
C GLY A 213 -1.17 9.54 -21.38
N LEU A 214 -0.31 8.65 -20.89
CA LEU A 214 -0.03 7.34 -21.46
C LEU A 214 -0.94 6.24 -20.89
N LEU A 215 -1.55 6.46 -19.72
CA LEU A 215 -2.40 5.48 -19.04
C LEU A 215 -3.46 4.82 -19.94
N PRO A 216 -4.18 5.57 -20.81
CA PRO A 216 -5.22 4.98 -21.63
C PRO A 216 -4.69 3.94 -22.62
N PHE A 217 -3.44 4.04 -23.05
CA PHE A 217 -2.86 3.14 -24.05
C PHE A 217 -2.25 1.89 -23.42
N VAL A 218 -2.07 1.85 -22.11
CA VAL A 218 -1.35 0.77 -21.42
C VAL A 218 -2.33 -0.25 -20.82
N PRO A 219 -2.20 -1.56 -21.16
CA PRO A 219 -2.94 -2.62 -20.48
C PRO A 219 -2.44 -2.76 -19.04
N LEU A 220 -3.38 -2.85 -18.10
CA LEU A 220 -3.10 -3.10 -16.69
C LEU A 220 -3.51 -4.53 -16.38
N ARG A 221 -2.62 -5.32 -15.79
CA ARG A 221 -2.89 -6.71 -15.41
C ARG A 221 -3.53 -6.81 -14.03
N GLU A 222 -3.22 -5.86 -13.15
CA GLU A 222 -3.72 -5.74 -11.78
C GLU A 222 -5.24 -5.50 -11.72
N SER A 223 -5.91 -6.14 -10.78
CA SER A 223 -7.38 -6.10 -10.66
C SER A 223 -7.85 -5.26 -9.47
N CYS A 224 -7.00 -5.10 -8.46
CA CYS A 224 -7.29 -4.32 -7.26
C CYS A 224 -6.16 -3.32 -7.00
N LEU A 225 -6.49 -2.10 -6.58
CA LEU A 225 -5.53 -1.06 -6.18
C LEU A 225 -5.74 -0.76 -4.71
N GLU A 226 -4.71 -0.91 -3.89
CA GLU A 226 -4.76 -0.57 -2.46
C GLU A 226 -3.89 0.67 -2.20
N LEU A 227 -4.41 1.63 -1.45
CA LEU A 227 -3.75 2.91 -1.16
C LEU A 227 -3.78 3.22 0.34
N LEU A 228 -2.61 3.43 0.93
CA LEU A 228 -2.42 3.91 2.32
C LEU A 228 -2.83 5.39 2.45
N MET A 229 -3.74 5.79 3.35
CA MET A 229 -3.96 7.21 3.69
C MET A 229 -3.10 7.69 4.89
N PRO A 230 -2.58 8.94 4.98
CA PRO A 230 -2.29 9.96 3.96
C PRO A 230 -0.80 10.42 3.91
N SER A 231 -0.25 10.62 2.70
CA SER A 231 0.97 11.40 2.43
C SER A 231 0.88 12.16 1.09
N VAL A 232 1.82 13.07 0.80
CA VAL A 232 1.83 13.99 -0.37
C VAL A 232 1.60 13.29 -1.73
N ILE A 233 2.05 12.05 -1.89
CA ILE A 233 1.85 11.24 -3.10
C ILE A 233 0.37 10.94 -3.34
N LEU A 234 -0.42 10.80 -2.27
CA LEU A 234 -1.86 10.62 -2.39
C LEU A 234 -2.55 11.83 -2.98
N LYS A 235 -2.17 13.08 -2.66
CA LYS A 235 -2.79 14.26 -3.32
C LYS A 235 -2.66 14.23 -4.86
N LEU A 236 -1.60 13.61 -5.38
CA LEU A 236 -1.40 13.44 -6.82
C LEU A 236 -2.23 12.28 -7.41
N LEU A 237 -2.47 11.22 -6.63
CA LEU A 237 -3.27 10.04 -6.98
C LEU A 237 -4.76 10.22 -6.75
N MET A 238 -5.15 11.08 -5.82
CA MET A 238 -6.51 11.36 -5.35
C MET A 238 -7.29 12.23 -6.35
N ARG A 239 -7.14 11.98 -7.65
CA ARG A 239 -7.94 12.60 -8.68
C ARG A 239 -9.09 11.67 -9.01
N LYS A 240 -10.32 12.11 -8.77
CA LYS A 240 -11.54 11.38 -9.13
C LYS A 240 -11.50 10.82 -10.56
N ALA A 241 -10.92 11.57 -11.50
CA ALA A 241 -10.77 11.15 -12.90
C ALA A 241 -9.94 9.86 -13.07
N LEU A 242 -8.90 9.64 -12.26
CA LEU A 242 -8.09 8.41 -12.29
C LEU A 242 -8.92 7.22 -11.80
N PHE A 243 -9.61 7.37 -10.68
CA PHE A 243 -10.45 6.30 -10.13
C PHE A 243 -11.64 5.98 -11.03
N ASP A 244 -12.28 6.99 -11.62
CA ASP A 244 -13.32 6.80 -12.64
C ASP A 244 -12.77 5.99 -13.84
N HIS A 245 -11.55 6.28 -14.29
CA HIS A 245 -10.88 5.52 -15.36
C HIS A 245 -10.63 4.06 -14.97
N LEU A 246 -10.07 3.82 -13.78
CA LEU A 246 -9.81 2.47 -13.26
C LEU A 246 -11.10 1.66 -13.05
N SER A 247 -12.14 2.29 -12.48
CA SER A 247 -13.46 1.69 -12.27
C SER A 247 -14.13 1.29 -13.58
N LYS A 248 -14.04 2.13 -14.63
CA LYS A 248 -14.51 1.78 -15.98
C LYS A 248 -13.79 0.56 -16.56
N ARG A 249 -12.50 0.39 -16.23
CA ARG A 249 -11.72 -0.82 -16.57
C ARG A 249 -12.02 -2.02 -15.68
N GLY A 250 -12.84 -1.87 -14.64
CA GLY A 250 -13.21 -2.94 -13.71
C GLY A 250 -12.15 -3.21 -12.65
N ILE A 251 -11.28 -2.25 -12.37
CA ILE A 251 -10.27 -2.32 -11.30
C ILE A 251 -10.91 -1.75 -10.03
N GLN A 252 -10.96 -2.54 -8.96
CA GLN A 252 -11.48 -2.10 -7.67
C GLN A 252 -10.39 -1.32 -6.93
N THR A 253 -10.74 -0.21 -6.27
CA THR A 253 -9.80 0.61 -5.49
C THR A 253 -10.18 0.58 -4.02
N TYR A 254 -9.22 0.28 -3.16
CA TYR A 254 -9.39 0.18 -1.72
C TYR A 254 -8.46 1.17 -1.01
N PHE A 255 -9.00 1.85 -0.01
CA PHE A 255 -8.20 2.70 0.86
C PHE A 255 -7.92 1.99 2.17
N TRP A 256 -6.66 2.02 2.58
CA TRP A 256 -6.17 1.37 3.77
C TRP A 256 -6.06 2.38 4.90
N VAL A 257 -6.64 2.02 6.06
CA VAL A 257 -6.54 2.75 7.34
C VAL A 257 -7.15 4.14 7.26
N LEU A 258 -8.47 4.14 7.09
CA LEU A 258 -9.30 5.29 7.39
C LEU A 258 -9.78 5.09 8.82
N ASN A 259 -9.41 5.99 9.73
CA ASN A 259 -9.77 5.89 11.14
C ASN A 259 -10.75 7.00 11.57
N ASP A 260 -10.92 8.03 10.74
CA ASP A 260 -11.76 9.19 11.01
C ASP A 260 -12.84 9.32 9.91
N GLU A 261 -14.03 9.75 10.28
CA GLU A 261 -15.21 9.86 9.40
C GLU A 261 -14.95 10.75 8.18
N GLU A 262 -14.21 11.85 8.36
CA GLU A 262 -13.80 12.75 7.27
C GLU A 262 -12.95 12.04 6.20
N ASP A 263 -12.10 11.09 6.61
CA ASP A 263 -11.26 10.32 5.70
C ASP A 263 -12.11 9.30 4.90
N PHE A 264 -13.17 8.76 5.51
CA PHE A 264 -14.15 7.92 4.83
C PHE A 264 -14.92 8.67 3.76
N GLU A 265 -15.53 9.80 4.14
CA GLU A 265 -16.30 10.63 3.20
C GLU A 265 -15.43 11.03 2.01
N ARG A 266 -14.21 11.48 2.28
CA ARG A 266 -13.24 11.85 1.24
C ARG A 266 -12.86 10.69 0.33
N ALA A 267 -12.65 9.49 0.87
CA ALA A 267 -12.33 8.32 0.06
C ALA A 267 -13.50 7.97 -0.90
N PHE A 268 -14.73 8.00 -0.41
CA PHE A 268 -15.92 7.73 -1.23
C PHE A 268 -16.16 8.81 -2.29
N GLU A 269 -16.01 10.10 -1.96
CA GLU A 269 -16.12 11.21 -2.92
C GLU A 269 -15.14 11.06 -4.10
N LEU A 270 -13.96 10.51 -3.84
CA LEU A 270 -12.93 10.30 -4.84
C LEU A 270 -13.19 9.07 -5.72
N GLY A 271 -14.15 8.22 -5.36
CA GLY A 271 -14.51 7.02 -6.13
C GLY A 271 -13.85 5.74 -5.63
N ALA A 272 -13.54 5.66 -4.32
CA ALA A 272 -13.21 4.40 -3.66
C ALA A 272 -14.27 3.33 -3.97
N THR A 273 -13.83 2.08 -4.15
CA THR A 273 -14.72 0.92 -4.26
C THR A 273 -15.00 0.31 -2.87
N ALA A 274 -13.99 0.30 -2.00
CA ALA A 274 -14.04 -0.26 -0.64
C ALA A 274 -13.05 0.43 0.29
N ASN A 275 -13.13 0.13 1.59
CA ASN A 275 -12.15 0.54 2.59
C ASN A 275 -11.67 -0.67 3.41
N ALA A 276 -10.38 -0.70 3.75
CA ALA A 276 -9.77 -1.66 4.65
C ALA A 276 -9.57 -1.05 6.04
N GLN A 277 -10.12 -1.69 7.06
CA GLN A 277 -10.23 -1.14 8.40
C GLN A 277 -9.81 -2.14 9.48
N PHE A 278 -9.40 -1.58 10.62
CA PHE A 278 -9.09 -2.34 11.83
C PHE A 278 -10.32 -2.64 12.69
N LEU A 279 -11.37 -1.81 12.60
CA LEU A 279 -12.58 -1.86 13.42
C LEU A 279 -13.81 -2.01 12.51
N MET A 280 -14.64 -3.01 12.76
CA MET A 280 -15.90 -3.26 12.04
C MET A 280 -17.04 -2.39 12.58
N GLU A 281 -17.07 -2.13 13.90
CA GLU A 281 -18.15 -1.37 14.55
C GLU A 281 -18.33 0.06 14.00
N HIS A 282 -17.28 0.66 13.43
CA HIS A 282 -17.30 2.02 12.89
C HIS A 282 -18.03 2.14 11.54
N SER A 283 -18.38 1.02 10.90
CA SER A 283 -19.08 1.01 9.60
C SER A 283 -20.57 1.40 9.68
N ARG A 284 -21.16 1.47 10.88
CA ARG A 284 -22.60 1.75 11.09
C ARG A 284 -22.90 2.98 11.94
N ALA A 285 -21.90 3.69 12.45
CA ALA A 285 -22.15 4.89 13.24
C ALA A 285 -22.57 6.04 12.31
N SER A 286 -23.76 6.58 12.54
CA SER A 286 -24.09 7.95 12.13
C SER A 286 -23.16 8.94 12.87
N PRO A 287 -22.99 10.19 12.37
CA PRO A 287 -21.95 11.14 12.81
C PRO A 287 -21.87 11.52 14.31
N ASP A 288 -22.74 10.98 15.17
CA ASP A 288 -23.00 11.48 16.53
C ASP A 288 -22.35 10.67 17.67
N MET A 289 -21.46 9.71 17.43
CA MET A 289 -20.90 8.85 18.50
C MET A 289 -19.36 8.70 18.54
N LEU A 290 -18.60 9.78 18.27
CA LEU A 290 -17.13 9.77 18.36
C LEU A 290 -16.61 10.48 19.63
N SER A 291 -16.70 9.83 20.79
CA SER A 291 -16.11 10.34 22.03
C SER A 291 -15.32 9.32 22.86
N CYS A 292 -14.49 8.46 22.23
CA CYS A 292 -13.45 7.66 22.90
C CYS A 292 -12.60 6.97 21.80
N GLN A 293 -11.27 6.95 21.70
CA GLN A 293 -10.13 7.31 22.55
C GLN A 293 -8.88 7.45 21.64
N VAL A 294 -8.32 8.66 21.59
CA VAL A 294 -7.03 8.99 20.94
C VAL A 294 -5.93 8.88 22.00
N TYR A 295 -5.15 7.79 22.04
CA TYR A 295 -4.06 7.69 23.04
C TYR A 295 -2.67 7.26 22.51
N VAL A 296 -2.52 6.82 21.25
CA VAL A 296 -1.23 6.22 20.83
C VAL A 296 -0.22 7.24 20.22
N TYR A 297 -0.64 8.44 19.81
CA TYR A 297 0.19 9.27 18.91
C TYR A 297 0.96 10.47 19.52
N ARG A 298 0.87 10.75 20.83
CA ARG A 298 1.52 11.94 21.42
C ARG A 298 3.07 11.92 21.42
N LYS A 299 3.73 10.77 21.26
CA LYS A 299 5.21 10.66 21.32
C LYS A 299 5.96 10.98 20.01
N PHE A 300 5.30 10.94 18.84
CA PHE A 300 5.95 11.21 17.54
C PHE A 300 6.25 12.70 17.28
N CYS A 301 5.60 13.61 18.01
CA CYS A 301 5.61 15.04 17.69
C CYS A 301 6.90 15.79 18.11
N ASN A 302 7.67 15.27 19.08
CA ASN A 302 8.85 15.98 19.61
C ASN A 302 10.11 15.83 18.74
N VAL A 303 10.23 14.75 17.96
CA VAL A 303 11.36 14.54 17.03
C VAL A 303 11.28 15.48 15.83
N CYS A 304 10.06 15.80 15.37
CA CYS A 304 9.82 16.71 14.25
C CYS A 304 10.29 18.15 14.52
N LYS A 305 10.28 18.61 15.78
CA LYS A 305 10.68 19.99 16.15
C LYS A 305 12.18 20.22 16.05
N PHE A 306 13.01 19.23 16.38
CA PHE A 306 14.47 19.33 16.31
C PHE A 306 14.98 19.39 14.85
N MET A 307 14.36 18.63 13.94
CA MET A 307 14.78 18.58 12.53
C MET A 307 14.40 19.83 11.73
N HIS A 308 13.32 20.53 12.12
CA HIS A 308 12.92 21.78 11.47
C HIS A 308 13.98 22.90 11.65
N TYR A 309 14.68 22.91 12.79
CA TYR A 309 15.75 23.87 13.07
C TYR A 309 16.98 23.66 12.17
N ALA A 310 17.39 22.41 11.96
CA ALA A 310 18.57 22.06 11.16
C ALA A 310 18.43 22.39 9.66
N ILE A 311 17.23 22.22 9.09
CA ILE A 311 16.96 22.48 7.66
C ILE A 311 16.94 23.99 7.34
N SER A 312 16.49 24.81 8.29
CA SER A 312 16.49 26.28 8.18
C SER A 312 17.90 26.85 7.96
N GLU A 313 18.91 26.30 8.65
CA GLU A 313 20.30 26.77 8.55
C GLU A 313 20.98 26.36 7.23
N ILE A 314 20.63 25.19 6.68
CA ILE A 314 21.15 24.72 5.38
C ILE A 314 20.64 25.60 4.24
N LEU A 315 19.36 26.02 4.28
CA LEU A 315 18.76 26.86 3.24
C LEU A 315 19.30 28.31 3.23
N LYS A 316 19.72 28.84 4.38
CA LYS A 316 20.41 30.14 4.44
C LYS A 316 21.76 30.09 3.71
N SER A 317 22.45 28.96 3.80
CA SER A 317 23.77 28.76 3.18
C SER A 317 23.68 28.64 1.65
N LEU A 318 22.62 28.03 1.12
CA LEU A 318 22.41 27.87 -0.33
C LEU A 318 22.06 29.18 -1.06
N LYS A 319 21.41 30.14 -0.38
CA LYS A 319 21.08 31.46 -0.96
C LYS A 319 22.32 32.32 -1.25
N GLN A 320 23.46 32.05 -0.62
CA GLN A 320 24.71 32.79 -0.89
C GLN A 320 25.38 32.38 -2.22
N VAL A 321 25.05 31.22 -2.78
CA VAL A 321 25.76 30.64 -3.94
C VAL A 321 25.21 31.10 -5.30
N THR A 322 23.97 31.62 -5.35
CA THR A 322 23.27 31.92 -6.62
C THR A 322 23.56 33.32 -7.21
N SER A 323 24.57 34.05 -6.75
CA SER A 323 24.83 35.45 -7.15
C SER A 323 25.78 35.64 -8.34
N VAL A 324 26.22 34.58 -9.03
CA VAL A 324 27.28 34.71 -10.07
C VAL A 324 26.91 33.99 -11.39
N GLY A 325 26.68 34.75 -12.47
CA GLY A 325 26.95 34.30 -13.85
C GLY A 325 25.79 34.30 -14.88
N SER A 326 25.92 35.16 -15.89
CA SER A 326 24.99 35.42 -17.00
C SER A 326 25.38 34.74 -18.33
N ASN A 327 24.53 33.84 -18.85
CA ASN A 327 24.40 33.43 -20.27
C ASN A 327 23.09 32.64 -20.47
N LEU A 328 22.59 32.46 -21.71
CA LEU A 328 21.26 31.85 -21.97
C LEU A 328 21.10 30.42 -21.41
N PHE A 329 22.21 29.68 -21.28
CA PHE A 329 22.24 28.39 -20.57
C PHE A 329 22.05 28.58 -19.06
N SER A 330 22.67 29.61 -18.46
CA SER A 330 22.40 29.99 -17.07
C SER A 330 20.99 30.52 -16.87
N PHE A 331 20.34 31.12 -17.88
CA PHE A 331 18.93 31.49 -17.80
C PHE A 331 18.01 30.27 -17.73
N LEU A 332 18.24 29.23 -18.55
CA LEU A 332 17.48 27.98 -18.48
C LEU A 332 17.78 27.20 -17.20
N THR A 333 19.03 27.19 -16.73
CA THR A 333 19.39 26.60 -15.43
C THR A 333 18.80 27.40 -14.27
N VAL A 334 18.77 28.73 -14.32
CA VAL A 334 18.12 29.59 -13.32
C VAL A 334 16.61 29.45 -13.38
N CYS A 335 15.99 29.29 -14.56
CA CYS A 335 14.56 28.99 -14.68
C CYS A 335 14.22 27.60 -14.16
N TYR A 336 15.05 26.59 -14.43
CA TYR A 336 14.89 25.23 -13.91
C TYR A 336 15.14 25.15 -12.42
N LEU A 337 16.16 25.84 -11.90
CA LEU A 337 16.44 25.97 -10.48
C LEU A 337 15.41 26.84 -9.77
N ASN A 338 14.85 27.88 -10.40
CA ASN A 338 13.74 28.66 -9.84
C ASN A 338 12.42 27.90 -9.90
N PHE A 339 12.21 27.03 -10.89
CA PHE A 339 11.09 26.09 -10.95
C PHE A 339 11.22 25.05 -9.84
N LEU A 340 12.40 24.46 -9.68
CA LEU A 340 12.72 23.55 -8.57
C LEU A 340 12.66 24.25 -7.22
N ASN A 341 13.10 25.51 -7.10
CA ASN A 341 13.05 26.31 -5.87
C ASN A 341 11.61 26.78 -5.57
N ASN A 342 10.77 27.04 -6.57
CA ASN A 342 9.33 27.26 -6.37
C ASN A 342 8.61 25.98 -5.95
N ILE A 343 9.00 24.85 -6.53
CA ILE A 343 8.52 23.53 -6.10
C ILE A 343 8.99 23.28 -4.67
N LEU A 344 10.27 23.48 -4.36
CA LEU A 344 10.88 23.30 -3.03
C LEU A 344 10.32 24.28 -2.00
N GLN A 345 10.05 25.54 -2.33
CA GLN A 345 9.43 26.50 -1.40
C GLN A 345 7.96 26.19 -1.15
N LYS A 346 7.22 25.77 -2.19
CA LYS A 346 5.85 25.24 -2.02
C LYS A 346 5.84 23.89 -1.27
N TRP A 347 6.94 23.15 -1.32
CA TRP A 347 7.17 21.88 -0.61
C TRP A 347 7.62 22.11 0.85
N LEU A 348 8.40 23.16 1.12
CA LEU A 348 8.85 23.58 2.46
C LEU A 348 7.74 24.25 3.27
N TYR A 349 6.77 24.90 2.62
CA TYR A 349 5.57 25.42 3.30
C TYR A 349 4.57 24.33 3.73
N CYS A 350 4.83 23.06 3.39
CA CYS A 350 3.94 21.92 3.64
C CYS A 350 4.75 20.72 4.14
N HIS A 351 5.20 20.74 5.38
CA HIS A 351 6.04 19.68 5.94
C HIS A 351 5.29 18.38 6.27
N SER A 352 5.79 17.26 5.75
CA SER A 352 6.31 16.15 6.57
C SER A 352 7.42 15.43 5.79
N LEU A 353 8.54 15.19 6.45
CA LEU A 353 9.87 15.04 5.84
C LEU A 353 10.48 13.66 6.16
N SER A 354 9.83 12.59 5.68
CA SER A 354 10.33 11.21 5.81
C SER A 354 11.05 10.70 4.55
N ILE A 355 10.87 11.37 3.40
CA ILE A 355 11.36 10.89 2.09
C ILE A 355 12.84 11.28 1.84
N PHE A 356 13.35 12.32 2.50
CA PHE A 356 14.73 12.79 2.28
C PHE A 356 15.78 11.86 2.91
N PHE A 357 15.41 11.02 3.89
CA PHE A 357 16.34 10.12 4.57
C PHE A 357 16.68 8.86 3.75
N LEU A 358 15.74 8.34 2.96
CA LEU A 358 15.99 7.19 2.08
C LEU A 358 16.81 7.58 0.84
N LEU A 359 16.56 8.77 0.29
CA LEU A 359 17.34 9.28 -0.83
C LEU A 359 18.80 9.60 -0.45
N ILE A 360 19.05 10.07 0.77
CA ILE A 360 20.43 10.32 1.22
C ILE A 360 21.17 9.01 1.52
N ILE A 361 20.54 8.02 2.16
CA ILE A 361 21.23 6.76 2.50
C ILE A 361 21.59 5.94 1.24
N ASP A 362 20.75 5.96 0.20
CA ASP A 362 21.05 5.22 -1.06
C ASP A 362 21.98 6.00 -2.01
N LEU A 363 22.04 7.33 -1.93
CA LEU A 363 22.93 8.15 -2.77
C LEU A 363 24.29 8.45 -2.14
N LEU A 364 24.44 8.38 -0.80
CA LEU A 364 25.72 8.64 -0.13
C LEU A 364 26.87 7.75 -0.62
N PRO A 365 26.68 6.43 -0.85
CA PRO A 365 27.74 5.59 -1.39
C PRO A 365 28.08 5.94 -2.85
N CYS A 366 27.11 6.41 -3.64
CA CYS A 366 27.28 6.75 -5.05
C CYS A 366 27.97 8.12 -5.23
N VAL A 367 27.69 9.08 -4.35
CA VAL A 367 28.33 10.40 -4.33
C VAL A 367 29.74 10.33 -3.75
N LEU A 368 29.97 9.54 -2.70
CA LEU A 368 31.32 9.37 -2.12
C LEU A 368 32.27 8.61 -3.06
N LYS A 369 31.76 7.69 -3.88
CA LYS A 369 32.55 6.96 -4.89
C LYS A 369 32.95 7.82 -6.08
N ASN A 370 32.18 8.87 -6.41
CA ASN A 370 32.54 9.85 -7.44
C ASN A 370 33.41 11.00 -6.92
N MET A 371 33.56 11.16 -5.60
CA MET A 371 34.46 12.16 -5.00
C MET A 371 35.89 11.66 -4.74
N SER A 372 36.16 10.35 -4.84
CA SER A 372 37.54 9.84 -4.79
C SER A 372 38.32 10.05 -6.09
N ASP A 373 37.63 10.28 -7.21
CA ASP A 373 38.25 10.44 -8.54
C ASP A 373 38.49 11.90 -8.93
N ILE A 374 38.16 12.86 -8.05
CA ILE A 374 38.38 14.31 -8.26
C ILE A 374 39.28 14.85 -7.14
N LYS A 375 40.49 14.31 -7.05
CA LYS A 375 41.57 14.88 -6.20
C LYS A 375 42.90 15.07 -6.92
N TYR A 376 42.93 14.97 -8.24
CA TYR A 376 44.05 15.44 -9.06
C TYR A 376 43.50 16.27 -10.20
N LEU A 377 43.52 17.59 -10.02
CA LEU A 377 43.82 18.63 -11.01
C LEU A 377 43.59 19.98 -10.31
N SER A 378 44.72 20.50 -9.80
CA SER A 378 45.06 21.86 -9.34
C SER A 378 43.92 22.85 -9.06
#